data_AF-R5FWL9-F1
#
_entry.id   AF-R5FWL9-F1
#
_cell.length_a   1.000
_cell.length_b   1.000
_cell.length_c   1.000
_cell.angle_alpha   90.00
_cell.angle_beta   90.00
_cell.angle_gamma   90.00
#
_symmetry.space_group_name_H-M   'P 1'
#
loop_
_entity.id
_entity.type
_entity.pdbx_description
1 polymer ?
#
loop_
_entity_poly.entity_id
_entity_poly.type
_entity_poly.pdbx_seq_one_letter_code
_entity_poly.pdbx_strand_id
1 'polypeptide(L)' 'MKILITGGAGFIGSNLAQHFLSKDHQVRVLDNFATGKPENILPLID' A
#
# COMPACT_ATOMS: atom_id res chain seq x y z
N MET A 1 -3.77 -13.26 -4.56
CA MET A 1 -4.14 -13.54 -3.15
C MET A 1 -4.78 -12.30 -2.53
N LYS A 2 -5.42 -12.40 -1.34
CA LYS A 2 -5.87 -11.23 -0.57
C LYS A 2 -4.81 -10.89 0.49
N ILE A 3 -4.29 -9.68 0.46
CA ILE A 3 -3.15 -9.24 1.30
C ILE A 3 -3.56 -7.98 2.07
N LEU A 4 -3.29 -7.97 3.38
CA LEU A 4 -3.39 -6.78 4.23
C LEU A 4 -1.99 -6.25 4.49
N ILE A 5 -1.76 -4.97 4.18
CA ILE A 5 -0.50 -4.26 4.50
C ILE A 5 -0.81 -3.18 5.52
N THR A 6 -0.22 -3.30 6.71
CA THR A 6 -0.24 -2.23 7.71
C THR A 6 0.94 -1.27 7.49
N GLY A 7 0.71 0.04 7.59
CA GLY A 7 1.76 1.02 7.30
C GLY A 7 2.02 1.20 5.80
N GLY A 8 1.00 0.97 4.95
CA GLY A 8 1.12 0.99 3.50
C GLY A 8 1.42 2.37 2.89
N ALA A 9 1.23 3.46 3.62
CA ALA A 9 1.64 4.80 3.20
C ALA A 9 3.11 5.13 3.57
N GLY A 10 3.82 4.24 4.26
CA GLY A 10 5.26 4.33 4.49
C GLY A 10 6.10 3.83 3.31
N PHE A 11 7.42 4.04 3.37
CA PHE A 11 8.36 3.69 2.29
C PHE A 11 8.28 2.20 1.87
N ILE A 12 8.37 1.28 2.83
CA ILE A 12 8.34 -0.17 2.54
C ILE A 12 6.92 -0.60 2.15
N GLY A 13 5.92 -0.11 2.88
CA GLY A 13 4.53 -0.51 2.69
C GLY A 13 3.99 -0.18 1.30
N SER A 14 4.30 1.01 0.76
CA SER A 14 3.83 1.42 -0.56
C SER A 14 4.50 0.62 -1.69
N ASN A 15 5.80 0.36 -1.56
CA ASN A 15 6.53 -0.47 -2.52
C ASN A 15 6.03 -1.92 -2.52
N LEU A 16 5.70 -2.48 -1.35
CA LEU A 16 5.08 -3.80 -1.24
C LEU A 16 3.67 -3.80 -1.86
N ALA A 17 2.87 -2.77 -1.62
CA ALA A 17 1.54 -2.63 -2.21
C ALA A 17 1.65 -2.65 -3.75
N GLN A 18 2.53 -1.83 -4.33
CA GLN A 18 2.76 -1.79 -5.77
C GLN A 18 3.26 -3.13 -6.32
N HIS A 19 4.20 -3.79 -5.63
CA HIS A 19 4.73 -5.09 -6.04
C HIS A 19 3.68 -6.21 -6.10
N PHE A 20 2.74 -6.22 -5.15
CA PHE A 20 1.71 -7.25 -5.13
C PHE A 20 0.54 -6.92 -6.05
N LEU A 21 0.19 -5.64 -6.19
CA LEU A 21 -0.79 -5.20 -7.19
C LEU A 21 -0.33 -5.57 -8.61
N SER A 22 0.97 -5.39 -8.94
CA SER A 22 1.51 -5.79 -10.26
C SER A 22 1.55 -7.29 -10.53
N LYS A 23 1.19 -8.12 -9.54
CA LYS A 23 1.08 -9.58 -9.62
C LYS A 23 -0.37 -10.07 -9.52
N ASP A 24 -1.33 -9.20 -9.86
CA ASP A 24 -2.78 -9.49 -9.82
C ASP A 24 -3.26 -9.95 -8.43
N HIS A 25 -2.66 -9.42 -7.37
CA HIS A 25 -3.14 -9.66 -6.01
C HIS A 25 -4.05 -8.51 -5.55
N GLN A 26 -5.03 -8.84 -4.72
CA GLN A 26 -5.88 -7.84 -4.06
C GLN A 26 -5.17 -7.36 -2.79
N VAL A 27 -4.81 -6.09 -2.76
CA VAL A 27 -4.13 -5.45 -1.62
C VAL A 27 -5.12 -4.53 -0.89
N ARG A 28 -5.17 -4.66 0.43
CA ARG A 28 -5.82 -3.70 1.33
C ARG A 28 -4.74 -3.06 2.19
N VAL A 29 -4.70 -1.73 2.20
CA VAL A 29 -3.80 -0.97 3.07
C VAL A 29 -4.56 -0.49 4.31
N LEU A 30 -3.93 -0.63 5.48
CA LEU A 30 -4.36 0.01 6.72
C LEU A 30 -3.21 0.89 7.23
N ASP A 31 -3.43 2.20 7.27
CA ASP A 31 -2.43 3.16 7.72
C ASP A 31 -3.11 4.27 8.53
N ASN A 32 -2.45 4.72 9.60
CA ASN A 32 -2.92 5.82 10.44
C ASN A 32 -2.24 7.16 10.10
N PHE A 33 -1.34 7.16 9.11
CA PHE A 33 -0.57 8.32 8.65
C PHE A 33 0.29 9.01 9.72
N ALA A 34 0.70 8.30 10.79
CA ALA A 34 1.57 8.88 11.80
C ALA A 34 2.94 9.31 11.22
N THR A 35 3.48 8.52 10.28
CA THR A 35 4.67 8.84 9.47
C THR A 35 4.48 8.56 7.98
N GLY A 36 3.39 7.88 7.61
CA GLY A 36 3.03 7.59 6.23
C GLY A 36 2.55 8.83 5.49
N LYS A 37 2.87 8.91 4.20
CA LYS A 37 2.46 10.03 3.33
C LYS A 37 1.39 9.54 2.35
N PRO A 38 0.20 10.17 2.29
CA PRO A 38 -0.85 9.78 1.33
C PRO A 38 -0.36 9.71 -0.12
N GLU A 39 0.56 10.60 -0.49
CA GLU A 39 1.25 10.65 -1.79
C GLU A 39 1.82 9.30 -2.23
N ASN A 40 2.27 8.46 -1.29
CA ASN A 40 2.87 7.17 -1.58
C ASN A 40 1.87 6.11 -2.05
N ILE A 41 0.57 6.28 -1.77
CA ILE A 41 -0.48 5.31 -2.11
C ILE A 41 -1.54 5.87 -3.06
N LEU A 42 -1.70 7.19 -3.16
CA LEU A 42 -2.67 7.81 -4.08
C LEU A 42 -2.55 7.32 -5.54
N PRO A 43 -1.35 7.12 -6.12
CA PRO A 43 -1.22 6.58 -7.48
C PRO A 43 -1.63 5.11 -7.63
N LEU A 44 -1.84 4.40 -6.51
CA LEU A 44 -2.20 2.98 -6.48
C LEU A 44 -3.71 2.77 -6.23
N ILE A 45 -4.47 3.85 -6.10
CA ILE A 45 -5.91 3.83 -5.83
C ILE A 45 -6.62 4.25 -7.12
N ASP A 46 -7.45 3.35 -7.65
CA ASP A 46 -8.41 3.63 -8.73
C ASP A 46 -9.68 4.30 -8.19
#